data_AF-A0A9X2WGV0-F1
#
_entry.id   AF-A0A9X2WGV0-F1
#
_cell.length_a   1.000
_cell.length_b   1.000
_cell.length_c   1.000
_cell.angle_alpha   90.00
_cell.angle_beta   90.00
_cell.angle_gamma   90.00
#
_symmetry.space_group_name_H-M   'P 1'
#
loop_
_entity.id
_entity.type
_entity.pdbx_description
1 polymer ?
#
loop_
_entity_poly.entity_id
_entity_poly.type
_entity_poly.pdbx_seq_one_letter_code
_entity_poly.pdbx_strand_id
1 'polypeptide(L)'
;MSHQQRHTLGGYGKTEHEVDWSQVGETLTMLALAVAQIDTSLHEGNQSINKLTTSFTAMAGNSQKLLQLAASADSDMPQKAGQIAGELQQEIQQAIIAFQFYDRLTQRLEHVGDSLERMGHLIGNAEQRYQSVAWNTLQQHIKSNYTMEAERIMFEHIMAGHSVAEALEIYRHHFDKQAKDNFNTDDDIEFF
;
A
#
# COMPACT_ATOMS: atom_id res chain seq x y z
N MET A 1 4.39 -12.09 -20.39
CA MET A 1 4.49 -10.62 -20.49
C MET A 1 5.64 -10.19 -19.57
N SER A 2 6.65 -9.50 -20.09
CA SER A 2 7.80 -9.04 -19.28
C SER A 2 7.36 -7.94 -18.31
N HIS A 3 8.06 -7.80 -17.17
CA HIS A 3 7.79 -6.77 -16.16
C HIS A 3 7.80 -5.33 -16.75
N GLN A 4 8.53 -5.12 -17.85
CA GLN A 4 8.60 -3.85 -18.60
C GLN A 4 7.32 -3.46 -19.36
N GLN A 5 6.39 -4.39 -19.60
CA GLN A 5 5.11 -4.07 -20.25
C GLN A 5 3.99 -3.69 -19.28
N ARG A 6 4.18 -3.95 -17.97
CA ARG A 6 3.29 -3.45 -16.92
C ARG A 6 3.58 -1.96 -16.75
N HIS A 7 2.55 -1.13 -16.50
CA HIS A 7 2.67 0.32 -16.24
C HIS A 7 2.83 1.26 -17.46
N THR A 8 2.55 0.79 -18.68
CA THR A 8 2.54 1.62 -19.91
C THR A 8 1.26 2.45 -20.11
N LEU A 9 0.30 2.38 -19.18
CA LEU A 9 -1.01 3.02 -19.29
C LEU A 9 -1.01 4.56 -19.10
N GLY A 10 0.14 5.21 -18.97
CA GLY A 10 0.27 6.67 -18.86
C GLY A 10 1.28 7.21 -19.87
N GLY A 11 0.93 8.30 -20.55
CA GLY A 11 1.74 8.88 -21.63
C GLY A 11 0.97 9.54 -22.78
N TYR A 12 -0.35 9.73 -22.67
CA TYR A 12 -1.10 10.57 -23.62
C TYR A 12 -1.05 12.04 -23.16
N GLY A 13 0.17 12.56 -23.00
CA GLY A 13 0.43 13.93 -22.58
C GLY A 13 0.17 14.92 -23.72
N LYS A 14 -0.77 15.83 -23.46
CA LYS A 14 -1.17 17.05 -24.19
C LYS A 14 -0.08 17.65 -25.09
N THR A 15 -0.35 17.67 -26.40
CA THR A 15 0.27 18.63 -27.34
C THR A 15 -0.33 20.01 -27.11
N GLU A 16 0.53 21.04 -27.14
CA GLU A 16 0.34 22.40 -26.62
C GLU A 16 -0.89 23.22 -27.06
N HIS A 17 -1.78 22.74 -27.92
CA HIS A 17 -2.97 23.48 -28.38
C HIS A 17 -4.14 22.53 -28.66
N GLU A 18 -4.82 22.00 -27.63
CA GLU A 18 -6.27 21.74 -27.66
C GLU A 18 -6.78 21.30 -26.27
N VAL A 19 -7.88 21.91 -25.84
CA VAL A 19 -8.65 21.51 -24.66
C VAL A 19 -9.46 20.27 -25.04
N ASP A 20 -8.83 19.10 -25.03
CA ASP A 20 -9.47 17.85 -25.44
C ASP A 20 -9.69 16.93 -24.23
N TRP A 21 -10.59 17.37 -23.35
CA TRP A 21 -11.15 16.48 -22.34
C TRP A 21 -11.84 15.31 -23.07
N SER A 22 -11.32 14.11 -22.89
CA SER A 22 -11.82 12.90 -23.55
C SER A 22 -12.21 11.86 -22.52
N GLN A 23 -13.43 11.35 -22.62
CA GLN A 23 -13.92 10.25 -21.79
C GLN A 23 -12.99 9.02 -21.84
N VAL A 24 -12.37 8.76 -23.00
CA VAL A 24 -11.42 7.66 -23.16
C VAL A 24 -10.11 7.96 -22.42
N GLY A 25 -9.61 9.20 -22.52
CA GLY A 25 -8.43 9.64 -21.77
C GLY A 25 -8.65 9.53 -20.26
N GLU A 26 -9.77 10.02 -19.76
CA GLU A 26 -10.16 9.90 -18.35
C GLU A 26 -10.25 8.45 -17.89
N THR A 27 -10.88 7.58 -18.69
CA THR A 27 -10.98 6.15 -18.38
C THR A 27 -9.60 5.51 -18.30
N LEU A 28 -8.69 5.82 -19.24
CA LEU A 28 -7.32 5.31 -19.24
C LEU A 28 -6.54 5.78 -18.02
N THR A 29 -6.66 7.06 -17.65
CA THR A 29 -6.03 7.62 -16.45
C THR A 29 -6.55 6.96 -15.17
N MET A 30 -7.87 6.72 -15.08
CA MET A 30 -8.46 6.04 -13.93
C MET A 30 -8.06 4.57 -13.83
N LEU A 31 -7.94 3.87 -14.97
CA LEU A 31 -7.40 2.51 -15.01
C LEU A 31 -5.92 2.46 -14.63
N ALA A 32 -5.13 3.42 -15.11
CA ALA A 32 -3.73 3.58 -14.76
C ALA A 32 -3.55 3.76 -13.25
N LEU A 33 -4.40 4.58 -12.64
CA LEU A 33 -4.45 4.79 -11.19
C LEU A 33 -4.79 3.51 -10.43
N ALA A 34 -5.86 2.81 -10.82
CA ALA A 34 -6.25 1.56 -10.18
C ALA A 34 -5.14 0.50 -10.25
N VAL A 35 -4.45 0.40 -11.40
CA VAL A 35 -3.30 -0.49 -11.56
C VAL A 35 -2.16 -0.10 -10.62
N ALA A 36 -1.84 1.20 -10.52
CA ALA A 36 -0.80 1.71 -9.63
C ALA A 36 -1.12 1.38 -8.15
N GLN A 37 -2.38 1.58 -7.74
CA GLN A 37 -2.85 1.30 -6.39
C GLN A 37 -2.79 -0.20 -6.06
N ILE A 38 -3.24 -1.06 -6.97
CA ILE A 38 -3.18 -2.53 -6.78
C ILE A 38 -1.73 -2.99 -6.68
N ASP A 39 -0.85 -2.54 -7.58
CA ASP A 39 0.56 -2.94 -7.59
C ASP A 39 1.27 -2.54 -6.29
N THR A 40 1.06 -1.29 -5.87
CA THR A 40 1.60 -0.74 -4.61
C THR A 40 1.11 -1.55 -3.41
N SER A 41 -0.20 -1.77 -3.33
CA SER A 41 -0.80 -2.50 -2.22
C SER A 41 -0.29 -3.94 -2.16
N LEU A 42 -0.26 -4.64 -3.30
CA LEU A 42 0.25 -6.02 -3.38
C LEU A 42 1.73 -6.11 -3.00
N HIS A 43 2.54 -5.12 -3.38
CA HIS A 43 3.94 -5.07 -2.97
C HIS A 43 4.07 -4.96 -1.44
N GLU A 44 3.34 -4.04 -0.82
CA GLU A 44 3.32 -3.86 0.64
C GLU A 44 2.79 -5.11 1.36
N GLY A 45 1.68 -5.69 0.88
CA GLY A 45 1.09 -6.89 1.47
C GLY A 45 2.00 -8.10 1.42
N ASN A 46 2.74 -8.30 0.32
CA ASN A 46 3.74 -9.36 0.24
C ASN A 46 4.86 -9.16 1.27
N GLN A 47 5.32 -7.93 1.50
CA GLN A 47 6.30 -7.65 2.56
C GLN A 47 5.74 -7.98 3.95
N SER A 48 4.49 -7.62 4.22
CA SER A 48 3.81 -7.91 5.48
C SER A 48 3.65 -9.40 5.73
N ILE A 49 3.24 -10.18 4.73
CA ILE A 49 3.12 -11.63 4.83
C ILE A 49 4.49 -12.27 5.11
N ASN A 50 5.55 -11.80 4.46
CA ASN A 50 6.91 -12.28 4.72
C ASN A 50 7.37 -11.96 6.14
N LYS A 51 7.07 -10.75 6.65
CA LYS A 51 7.35 -10.37 8.05
C LYS A 51 6.58 -11.25 9.04
N LEU A 52 5.27 -11.45 8.83
CA LEU A 52 4.45 -12.35 9.64
C LEU A 52 5.05 -13.76 9.68
N THR A 53 5.40 -14.31 8.51
CA THR A 53 5.98 -15.66 8.39
C THR A 53 7.29 -15.77 9.17
N THR A 54 8.16 -14.75 9.06
CA THR A 54 9.44 -14.70 9.76
C THR A 54 9.22 -14.61 11.28
N SER A 55 8.36 -13.70 11.73
CA SER A 55 8.09 -13.51 13.16
C SER A 55 7.43 -14.72 13.80
N PHE A 56 6.47 -15.37 13.14
CA PHE A 56 5.88 -16.61 13.66
C PHE A 56 6.90 -17.76 13.73
N THR A 57 7.78 -17.86 12.74
CA THR A 57 8.87 -18.86 12.75
C THR A 57 9.83 -18.60 13.91
N ALA A 58 10.21 -17.34 14.13
CA ALA A 58 11.07 -16.93 15.23
C ALA A 58 10.41 -17.16 16.60
N MET A 59 9.12 -16.82 16.76
CA MET A 59 8.34 -17.11 17.96
C MET A 59 8.31 -18.61 18.28
N ALA A 60 8.04 -19.46 17.28
CA ALA A 60 8.02 -20.90 17.46
C ALA A 60 9.39 -21.42 17.91
N GLY A 61 10.47 -20.94 17.29
CA GLY A 61 11.84 -21.29 17.68
C GLY A 61 12.17 -20.84 19.09
N ASN A 62 11.81 -19.60 19.47
CA ASN A 62 12.05 -19.07 20.80
C ASN A 62 11.20 -19.77 21.88
N SER A 63 9.96 -20.12 21.56
CA SER A 63 9.11 -20.96 22.43
C SER A 63 9.75 -22.34 22.67
N GLN A 64 10.29 -22.98 21.62
CA GLN A 64 10.99 -24.25 21.76
C GLN A 64 12.29 -24.14 22.58
N LYS A 65 13.07 -23.07 22.40
CA LYS A 65 14.25 -22.78 23.24
C LYS A 65 13.87 -22.62 24.71
N LEU A 66 12.76 -21.93 25.00
CA LEU A 66 12.28 -21.72 26.36
C LEU A 66 11.87 -23.03 27.02
N LEU A 67 11.19 -23.92 26.28
CA LEU A 67 10.87 -25.28 26.75
C LEU A 67 12.12 -26.12 27.04
N GLN A 68 13.14 -26.05 26.17
CA GLN A 68 14.41 -26.76 26.38
C GLN A 68 15.16 -26.22 27.61
N LEU A 69 15.18 -24.90 27.78
CA LEU A 69 15.79 -24.26 28.94
C LEU A 69 15.08 -24.65 30.24
N ALA A 70 13.74 -24.69 30.24
CA ALA A 70 12.96 -25.13 31.40
C ALA A 70 13.18 -26.61 31.75
N ALA A 71 13.48 -27.46 30.76
CA ALA A 71 13.84 -28.86 30.98
C ALA A 71 15.30 -29.05 31.44
N SER A 72 16.14 -28.02 31.31
CA SER A 72 17.54 -28.04 31.75
C SER A 72 17.66 -27.55 33.20
N ALA A 73 18.44 -28.25 34.04
CA ALA A 73 18.73 -27.85 35.42
C ALA A 73 19.89 -26.83 35.47
N ASP A 74 19.81 -25.77 34.65
CA ASP A 74 20.85 -24.76 34.51
C ASP A 74 20.68 -23.64 35.56
N SER A 75 21.77 -23.24 36.23
CA SER A 75 21.73 -22.22 37.28
C SER A 75 21.44 -20.80 36.75
N ASP A 76 21.66 -20.59 35.45
CA ASP A 76 21.47 -19.31 34.75
C ASP A 76 20.10 -19.23 34.03
N MET A 77 19.19 -20.15 34.34
CA MET A 77 17.86 -20.26 33.72
C MET A 77 17.04 -18.96 33.76
N PRO A 78 16.98 -18.18 34.87
CA PRO A 78 16.21 -16.94 34.91
C PRO A 78 16.69 -15.88 33.91
N GLN A 79 18.01 -15.66 33.80
CA GLN A 79 18.58 -14.70 32.85
C GLN A 79 18.28 -15.12 31.40
N LYS A 80 18.56 -16.37 31.05
CA LYS A 80 18.36 -16.89 29.68
C LYS A 80 16.87 -16.89 29.29
N ALA A 81 15.98 -17.23 30.23
CA ALA A 81 14.53 -17.18 30.00
C ALA A 81 14.06 -15.73 29.77
N GLY A 82 14.58 -14.77 30.55
CA GLY A 82 14.29 -13.35 30.37
C GLY A 82 14.71 -12.83 28.99
N GLN A 83 15.88 -13.23 28.49
CA GLN A 83 16.34 -12.86 27.15
C GLN A 83 15.41 -13.44 26.06
N ILE A 84 15.11 -14.74 26.12
CA ILE A 84 14.22 -15.40 25.14
C ILE A 84 12.82 -14.79 25.17
N ALA A 85 12.30 -14.46 26.36
CA ALA A 85 11.01 -13.77 26.50
C ALA A 85 11.05 -12.36 25.90
N GLY A 86 12.15 -11.63 26.07
CA GLY A 86 12.36 -10.33 25.43
C GLY A 86 12.36 -10.41 23.90
N GLU A 87 13.08 -11.39 23.33
CA GLU A 87 13.07 -11.63 21.88
C GLU A 87 11.66 -12.00 21.38
N LEU A 88 10.93 -12.85 22.12
CA LEU A 88 9.57 -13.25 21.78
C LEU A 88 8.60 -12.06 21.80
N GLN A 89 8.75 -11.15 22.77
CA GLN A 89 7.98 -9.91 22.84
C GLN A 89 8.23 -9.01 21.61
N GLN A 90 9.49 -8.90 21.18
CA GLN A 90 9.84 -8.12 19.97
C GLN A 90 9.22 -8.73 18.71
N GLU A 91 9.27 -10.06 18.56
CA GLU A 91 8.62 -10.72 17.44
C GLU A 91 7.10 -10.52 17.44
N ILE A 92 6.46 -10.53 18.61
CA ILE A 92 5.02 -10.28 18.72
C ILE A 92 4.70 -8.87 18.23
N GLN A 93 5.49 -7.89 18.66
CA GLN A 93 5.30 -6.51 18.23
C GLN A 93 5.47 -6.36 16.71
N GLN A 94 6.48 -7.01 16.13
CA GLN A 94 6.68 -6.98 14.68
C GLN A 94 5.54 -7.66 13.91
N ALA A 95 5.00 -8.76 14.45
CA ALA A 95 3.84 -9.43 13.86
C ALA A 95 2.59 -8.53 13.91
N ILE A 96 2.34 -7.82 15.01
CA ILE A 96 1.22 -6.86 15.13
C ILE A 96 1.34 -5.76 14.07
N ILE A 97 2.52 -5.17 13.92
CA ILE A 97 2.79 -4.15 12.89
C ILE A 97 2.52 -4.73 11.50
N ALA A 98 3.01 -5.94 11.22
CA ALA A 98 2.80 -6.58 9.93
C ALA A 98 1.30 -6.89 9.65
N PHE A 99 0.50 -7.19 10.68
CA PHE A 99 -0.96 -7.31 10.53
C PHE A 99 -1.63 -5.99 10.17
N GLN A 100 -1.21 -4.87 10.75
CA GLN A 100 -1.75 -3.54 10.41
C GLN A 100 -1.49 -3.19 8.94
N PHE A 101 -0.30 -3.49 8.42
CA PHE A 101 -0.02 -3.31 6.99
C PHE A 101 -0.85 -4.24 6.09
N TYR A 102 -1.13 -5.47 6.54
CA TYR A 102 -1.99 -6.38 5.79
C TYR A 102 -3.47 -5.92 5.79
N ASP A 103 -3.95 -5.41 6.91
CA ASP A 103 -5.28 -4.80 7.00
C ASP A 103 -5.38 -3.59 6.06
N ARG A 104 -4.37 -2.72 6.07
CA ARG A 104 -4.25 -1.59 5.15
C ARG A 104 -4.29 -1.99 3.67
N LEU A 105 -3.59 -3.08 3.29
CA LEU A 105 -3.69 -3.66 1.93
C LEU A 105 -5.15 -3.97 1.60
N THR A 106 -5.85 -4.65 2.50
CA THR A 106 -7.24 -5.08 2.29
C THR A 106 -8.15 -3.88 2.07
N GLN A 107 -8.07 -2.86 2.94
CA GLN A 107 -8.84 -1.62 2.82
C GLN A 107 -8.57 -0.90 1.49
N ARG A 108 -7.30 -0.81 1.07
CA ARG A 108 -6.93 -0.19 -0.21
C ARG A 108 -7.53 -0.92 -1.40
N LEU A 109 -7.50 -2.24 -1.42
CA LEU A 109 -8.11 -3.04 -2.49
C LEU A 109 -9.63 -2.87 -2.54
N GLU A 110 -10.29 -2.76 -1.38
CA GLU A 110 -11.73 -2.43 -1.32
C GLU A 110 -12.01 -1.05 -1.92
N HIS A 111 -11.21 -0.03 -1.60
CA HIS A 111 -11.33 1.30 -2.20
C HIS A 111 -11.09 1.30 -3.70
N VAL A 112 -10.13 0.52 -4.20
CA VAL A 112 -9.93 0.35 -5.65
C VAL A 112 -11.16 -0.31 -6.29
N GLY A 113 -11.73 -1.33 -5.64
CA GLY A 113 -12.96 -1.99 -6.07
C GLY A 113 -14.12 -1.01 -6.23
N ASP A 114 -14.43 -0.24 -5.19
CA ASP A 114 -15.48 0.81 -5.20
C ASP A 114 -15.20 1.88 -6.28
N SER A 115 -13.94 2.27 -6.44
CA SER A 115 -13.53 3.24 -7.48
C SER A 115 -13.79 2.72 -8.90
N LEU A 116 -13.45 1.45 -9.17
CA LEU A 116 -13.68 0.80 -10.45
C LEU A 116 -15.18 0.57 -10.74
N GLU A 117 -15.96 0.20 -9.72
CA GLU A 117 -17.41 0.06 -9.82
C GLU A 117 -18.09 1.38 -10.19
N ARG A 118 -17.75 2.47 -9.47
CA ARG A 118 -18.26 3.82 -9.75
C ARG A 118 -17.87 4.30 -11.14
N MET A 119 -16.62 4.07 -11.55
CA MET A 119 -16.18 4.35 -12.91
C MET A 119 -17.02 3.55 -13.93
N GLY A 120 -17.28 2.28 -13.67
CA GLY A 120 -18.14 1.43 -14.50
C GLY A 120 -19.56 2.00 -14.64
N HIS A 121 -20.16 2.44 -13.54
CA HIS A 121 -21.46 3.13 -13.55
C HIS A 121 -21.43 4.43 -14.33
N LEU A 122 -20.38 5.24 -14.18
CA LEU A 122 -20.22 6.50 -14.91
C LEU A 122 -20.09 6.28 -16.42
N ILE A 123 -19.30 5.31 -16.85
CA ILE A 123 -19.14 4.94 -18.26
C ILE A 123 -20.43 4.35 -18.85
N GLY A 124 -21.17 3.58 -18.04
CA GLY A 124 -22.46 3.00 -18.42
C GLY A 124 -23.60 4.01 -18.53
N ASN A 125 -23.47 5.19 -17.91
CA ASN A 125 -24.48 6.25 -17.98
C ASN A 125 -24.28 7.11 -19.24
N ALA A 126 -25.15 6.95 -20.23
CA ALA A 126 -25.09 7.66 -21.50
C ALA A 126 -25.14 9.20 -21.38
N GLU A 127 -25.81 9.72 -20.35
CA GLU A 127 -25.95 11.17 -20.14
C GLU A 127 -24.74 11.76 -19.41
N GLN A 128 -24.14 11.02 -18.48
CA GLN A 128 -23.07 11.51 -17.61
C GLN A 128 -21.66 11.21 -18.14
N ARG A 129 -21.47 10.16 -18.94
CA ARG A 129 -20.14 9.75 -19.43
C ARG A 129 -19.38 10.82 -20.20
N TYR A 130 -20.10 11.75 -20.85
CA TYR A 130 -19.50 12.87 -21.61
C TYR A 130 -19.48 14.19 -20.82
N GLN A 131 -19.84 14.16 -19.53
CA GLN A 131 -19.82 15.34 -18.68
C GLN A 131 -18.52 15.40 -17.87
N SER A 132 -17.65 16.35 -18.18
CA SER A 132 -16.39 16.57 -17.44
C SER A 132 -16.61 16.74 -15.93
N VAL A 133 -17.71 17.36 -15.51
CA VAL A 133 -18.08 17.53 -14.10
C VAL A 133 -18.29 16.20 -13.37
N ALA A 134 -18.87 15.20 -14.05
CA ALA A 134 -19.10 13.89 -13.47
C ALA A 134 -17.78 13.15 -13.21
N TRP A 135 -16.82 13.29 -14.13
CA TRP A 135 -15.47 12.73 -14.00
C TRP A 135 -14.64 13.44 -12.92
N ASN A 136 -14.73 14.77 -12.84
CA ASN A 136 -14.11 15.51 -11.75
C ASN A 136 -14.67 15.08 -10.38
N THR A 137 -15.98 14.88 -10.28
CA THR A 137 -16.60 14.38 -9.03
C THR A 137 -16.06 12.99 -8.65
N LEU A 138 -15.93 12.09 -9.63
CA LEU A 138 -15.34 10.77 -9.42
C LEU A 138 -13.88 10.86 -8.96
N GLN A 139 -13.06 11.68 -9.63
CA GLN A 139 -11.67 11.91 -9.26
C GLN A 139 -11.54 12.48 -7.83
N GLN A 140 -12.39 13.43 -7.44
CA GLN A 140 -12.38 14.00 -6.08
C GLN A 140 -12.76 12.97 -5.02
N HIS A 141 -13.76 12.13 -5.30
CA HIS A 141 -14.15 11.03 -4.41
C HIS A 141 -13.00 10.03 -4.23
N ILE A 142 -12.32 9.67 -5.31
CA ILE A 142 -11.17 8.76 -5.24
C ILE A 142 -10.01 9.43 -4.51
N LYS A 143 -9.79 10.73 -4.73
CA LYS A 143 -8.79 11.50 -4.00
C LYS A 143 -9.06 11.56 -2.50
N SER A 144 -10.33 11.65 -2.07
CA SER A 144 -10.69 11.67 -0.65
C SER A 144 -10.42 10.37 0.09
N ASN A 145 -10.30 9.26 -0.62
CA ASN A 145 -9.96 7.96 -0.02
C ASN A 145 -8.45 7.85 0.33
N TYR A 146 -7.61 8.79 -0.12
CA TYR A 146 -6.19 8.80 0.20
C TYR A 146 -5.90 9.45 1.54
N THR A 147 -5.38 8.65 2.45
CA THR A 147 -4.95 9.10 3.77
C THR A 147 -3.47 9.48 3.79
N MET A 148 -2.62 8.82 2.98
CA MET A 148 -1.19 9.16 2.91
C MET A 148 -0.85 10.24 1.90
N GLU A 149 0.15 11.04 2.25
CA GLU A 149 0.73 12.03 1.34
C GLU A 149 1.38 11.38 0.11
N ALA A 150 2.08 10.25 0.29
CA ALA A 150 2.67 9.51 -0.82
C ALA A 150 1.61 9.08 -1.86
N GLU A 151 0.41 8.72 -1.41
CA GLU A 151 -0.70 8.35 -2.28
C GLU A 151 -1.26 9.55 -3.05
N ARG A 152 -1.39 10.70 -2.38
CA ARG A 152 -1.85 11.94 -3.02
C ARG A 152 -0.88 12.40 -4.09
N ILE A 153 0.42 12.33 -3.82
CA ILE A 153 1.46 12.64 -4.79
C ILE A 153 1.38 11.69 -5.99
N MET A 154 1.26 10.37 -5.77
CA MET A 154 1.09 9.39 -6.83
C MET A 154 -0.14 9.71 -7.70
N PHE A 155 -1.27 10.02 -7.06
CA PHE A 155 -2.51 10.40 -7.74
C PHE A 155 -2.31 11.65 -8.61
N GLU A 156 -1.73 12.72 -8.05
CA GLU A 156 -1.50 13.98 -8.75
C GLU A 156 -0.55 13.80 -9.94
N HIS A 157 0.49 12.98 -9.80
CA HIS A 157 1.38 12.64 -10.91
C HIS A 157 0.65 11.93 -12.05
N ILE A 158 -0.20 10.96 -11.73
CA ILE A 158 -0.98 10.23 -12.75
C ILE A 158 -1.99 11.19 -13.41
N MET A 159 -2.67 12.05 -12.63
CA MET A 159 -3.60 13.06 -13.18
C MET A 159 -2.91 14.11 -14.05
N ALA A 160 -1.65 14.45 -13.77
CA ALA A 160 -0.85 15.33 -14.61
C ALA A 160 -0.39 14.69 -15.93
N GLY A 161 -0.65 13.39 -16.12
CA GLY A 161 -0.34 12.65 -17.35
C GLY A 161 1.02 11.96 -17.35
N HIS A 162 1.70 11.89 -16.20
CA HIS A 162 2.92 11.10 -16.06
C HIS A 162 2.64 9.61 -16.17
N SER A 163 3.68 8.82 -16.47
CA SER A 163 3.53 7.38 -16.56
C SER A 163 3.29 6.77 -15.18
N VAL A 164 2.61 5.61 -15.15
CA VAL A 164 2.40 4.86 -13.90
C VAL A 164 3.74 4.45 -13.30
N ALA A 165 4.74 4.13 -14.13
CA ALA A 165 6.07 3.77 -13.65
C ALA A 165 6.75 4.90 -12.87
N GLU A 166 6.70 6.13 -13.39
CA GLU A 166 7.26 7.31 -12.70
C GLU A 166 6.51 7.61 -11.40
N ALA A 167 5.17 7.53 -11.42
CA ALA A 167 4.36 7.74 -10.23
C ALA A 167 4.64 6.70 -9.12
N LEU A 168 4.85 5.44 -9.49
CA LEU A 168 5.24 4.36 -8.56
C LEU A 168 6.65 4.54 -7.99
N GLU A 169 7.59 5.05 -8.79
CA GLU A 169 8.94 5.35 -8.32
C GLU A 169 8.95 6.47 -7.27
N ILE A 170 8.19 7.53 -7.52
CA ILE A 170 8.01 8.66 -6.59
C ILE A 170 7.31 8.18 -5.31
N TYR A 171 6.26 7.37 -5.45
CA TYR A 171 5.57 6.76 -4.32
C TYR A 171 6.54 6.00 -3.43
N ARG A 172 7.33 5.09 -4.01
CA ARG A 172 8.28 4.26 -3.24
C ARG A 172 9.33 5.10 -2.53
N HIS A 173 9.85 6.14 -3.20
CA HIS A 173 10.82 7.05 -2.58
C HIS A 173 10.24 7.81 -1.38
N HIS A 174 9.00 8.30 -1.47
CA HIS A 174 8.33 8.99 -0.37
C HIS A 174 7.91 8.04 0.75
N PHE A 175 7.43 6.85 0.40
CA PHE A 175 6.99 5.82 1.34
C PHE A 175 8.16 5.28 2.17
N ASP A 176 9.30 4.95 1.55
CA ASP A 176 10.48 4.45 2.25
C ASP A 176 11.07 5.52 3.19
N LYS A 177 10.93 6.79 2.83
CA LYS A 177 11.36 7.92 3.68
C LYS A 177 10.44 8.09 4.89
N GLN A 178 9.12 8.05 4.70
CA GLN A 178 8.15 8.11 5.80
C GLN A 178 8.25 6.89 6.73
N ALA A 179 8.45 5.68 6.18
CA ALA A 179 8.70 4.50 6.99
C ALA A 179 9.97 4.68 7.84
N LYS A 180 11.07 5.19 7.29
CA LYS A 180 12.30 5.41 8.07
C LYS A 180 12.14 6.47 9.15
N ASP A 181 11.35 7.51 8.90
CA ASP A 181 11.11 8.58 9.88
C ASP A 181 10.18 8.12 11.02
N ASN A 182 9.10 7.38 10.73
CA ASN A 182 8.20 6.82 11.75
C ASN A 182 8.82 5.70 12.61
N PHE A 183 9.86 5.02 12.14
CA PHE A 183 10.58 4.03 12.94
C PHE A 183 11.60 4.65 13.91
N ASN A 184 11.87 5.96 13.80
CA ASN A 184 12.85 6.67 14.64
C ASN A 184 12.19 7.61 15.67
N THR A 185 10.87 7.71 15.67
CA THR A 185 10.06 8.36 16.69
C THR A 185 9.31 7.30 17.48
N ASP A 186 9.60 7.21 18.78
CA ASP A 186 8.96 6.33 19.79
C ASP A 186 7.49 6.70 20.07
N ASP A 187 6.91 7.60 19.29
CA ASP A 187 5.55 8.08 19.42
C ASP A 187 4.83 7.94 18.07
N ASP A 188 3.55 7.58 18.15
CA ASP A 188 2.56 7.51 17.06
C ASP A 188 2.38 6.15 16.38
N ILE A 189 2.03 5.15 17.20
CA ILE A 189 1.02 4.17 16.78
C ILE A 189 -0.32 4.94 16.71
N GLU A 190 -0.62 5.53 15.55
CA GLU A 190 -1.99 5.96 15.25
C GLU A 190 -2.87 4.69 15.15
N PHE A 191 -3.62 4.45 16.22
CA PHE A 191 -4.76 3.54 16.20
C PHE A 191 -5.82 4.14 15.26
N PHE A 192 -5.95 3.55 14.08
CA PHE A 192 -7.17 3.61 13.28
C PHE A 192 -7.99 2.34 13.52
#